data_AF-A0A1E7H2G8-F1
#
_entry.id   AF-A0A1E7H2G8-F1
#
_cell.length_a   1.000
_cell.length_b   1.000
_cell.length_c   1.000
_cell.angle_alpha   90.00
_cell.angle_beta   90.00
_cell.angle_gamma   90.00
#
_symmetry.space_group_name_H-M   'P 1'
#
loop_
_entity.id
_entity.type
_entity.pdbx_description
1 polymer ?
#
loop_
_entity_poly.entity_id
_entity_poly.type
_entity_poly.pdbx_seq_one_letter_code
_entity_poly.pdbx_strand_id
1 'polypeptide(L)'
;MNSCELHSHIVDSRFYGSGYTTDEARQIFCDKYRCQRWIEIEAALASVQADLGIIPAWAARSINEKAHLRYFDLGAVCKGIKETSHSLVPLLEAWRALCDRDAGQFIHFGATTQDIQDTGQVLEIRDVLVIVKRDIEAILRLLMGLAERYMDVVTIGRTHAQHALPMTLGLKIAVWIDEVWRNHERLMACKERVLVSELFGGVGTMDAFGDAFGEKNLELLSQFSDKLKLKTPLTAWHAARDRSAEFLSTMAMISGTLAKIADEIRSLSRSETGEVEEPFQMGKIGSSTMPHKRNPEMCEQVVVLARLIRANAGLGFEGMINEHERDYRAVRLEWVTITDTSLFVCG
;
A
#
# COMPACT_ATOMS: atom_id res chain seq x y z
N MET A 1 1.33 9.47 38.06
CA MET A 1 1.99 9.23 36.75
C MET A 1 0.95 9.61 35.71
N ASN A 2 1.12 10.76 35.05
CA ASN A 2 0.21 11.17 33.98
C ASN A 2 0.15 10.04 32.96
N SER A 3 -1.07 9.65 32.61
CA SER A 3 -1.37 8.63 31.61
C SER A 3 -0.51 8.87 30.37
N CYS A 4 0.37 7.93 30.04
CA CYS A 4 1.03 7.93 28.76
C CYS A 4 -0.07 7.76 27.69
N GLU A 5 -0.52 8.87 27.10
CA GLU A 5 -1.54 8.90 26.03
C GLU A 5 -0.97 8.46 24.66
N LEU A 6 0.30 8.06 24.63
CA LEU A 6 1.00 7.71 23.41
C LEU A 6 0.90 6.20 23.16
N HIS A 7 -0.14 5.79 22.45
CA HIS A 7 -0.07 4.56 21.67
C HIS A 7 1.07 4.71 20.68
N SER A 8 2.08 3.86 20.76
CA SER A 8 3.16 3.84 19.77
C SER A 8 3.24 2.43 19.18
N HIS A 9 2.37 2.17 18.20
CA HIS A 9 2.78 1.24 17.17
C HIS A 9 4.14 1.69 16.64
N ILE A 10 5.01 0.76 16.23
CA ILE A 10 6.42 1.12 15.97
C ILE A 10 6.54 2.21 14.91
N VAL A 11 5.64 2.20 13.92
CA VAL A 11 5.54 3.26 12.93
C VAL A 11 5.13 4.59 13.59
N ASP A 12 4.19 4.64 14.53
CA ASP A 12 3.75 5.90 15.17
C ASP A 12 4.73 6.46 16.20
N SER A 13 5.80 5.72 16.50
CA SER A 13 6.83 6.18 17.43
C SER A 13 7.49 7.45 16.92
N ARG A 14 7.36 8.54 17.68
CA ARG A 14 8.09 9.80 17.43
C ARG A 14 9.61 9.63 17.42
N PHE A 15 10.13 8.62 18.13
CA PHE A 15 11.57 8.42 18.32
C PHE A 15 12.16 7.44 17.32
N TYR A 16 11.41 6.41 16.94
CA TYR A 16 11.93 5.27 16.17
C TYR A 16 11.19 5.05 14.85
N GLY A 17 10.02 5.65 14.65
CA GLY A 17 9.14 5.37 13.53
C GLY A 17 9.72 5.76 12.17
N SER A 18 10.64 6.72 12.11
CA SER A 18 11.33 7.10 10.87
C SER A 18 12.22 5.99 10.31
N GLY A 19 12.59 4.99 11.13
CA GLY A 19 13.30 3.81 10.66
C GLY A 19 12.42 2.74 10.03
N TYR A 20 11.09 2.91 10.07
CA TYR A 20 10.12 1.90 9.60
C TYR A 20 9.25 2.37 8.45
N THR A 21 9.21 3.68 8.17
CA THR A 21 8.41 4.25 7.08
C THR A 21 8.77 5.72 6.85
N THR A 22 8.31 6.27 5.73
CA THR A 22 8.47 7.68 5.35
C THR A 22 7.22 8.51 5.61
N ASP A 23 7.38 9.83 5.72
CA ASP A 23 6.23 10.75 5.87
C ASP A 23 5.27 10.68 4.66
N GLU A 24 5.81 10.46 3.46
CA GLU A 24 5.04 10.25 2.22
C GLU A 24 4.12 9.03 2.35
N ALA A 25 4.63 7.89 2.82
CA ALA A 25 3.83 6.69 3.03
C ALA A 25 2.81 6.85 4.18
N ARG A 26 3.17 7.54 5.26
CA ARG A 26 2.23 7.82 6.38
C ARG A 26 1.01 8.60 5.92
N GLN A 27 1.19 9.57 5.03
CA GLN A 27 0.08 10.36 4.51
C GLN A 27 -0.92 9.48 3.76
N ILE A 28 -0.44 8.45 3.05
CA ILE A 28 -1.33 7.52 2.35
C ILE A 28 -2.30 6.86 3.34
N PHE A 29 -1.81 6.41 4.50
CA PHE A 29 -2.62 5.68 5.48
C PHE A 29 -3.18 6.54 6.61
N CYS A 30 -3.19 7.87 6.46
CA CYS A 30 -3.80 8.77 7.43
C CYS A 30 -5.32 8.57 7.47
N ASP A 31 -5.89 8.40 8.66
CA ASP A 31 -7.34 8.21 8.86
C ASP A 31 -8.19 9.29 8.18
N LYS A 32 -7.76 10.56 8.27
CA LYS A 32 -8.46 11.66 7.59
C LYS A 32 -8.39 11.49 6.07
N TYR A 33 -7.26 11.07 5.53
CA TYR A 33 -7.13 10.90 4.08
C TYR A 33 -7.95 9.69 3.61
N ARG A 34 -8.01 8.62 4.40
CA ARG A 34 -8.87 7.46 4.14
C ARG A 34 -10.36 7.86 4.11
N CYS A 35 -10.85 8.59 5.11
CA CYS A 35 -12.23 9.08 5.10
C CYS A 35 -12.51 10.03 3.92
N GLN A 36 -11.54 10.89 3.56
CA GLN A 36 -11.66 11.77 2.40
C GLN A 36 -11.71 10.98 1.09
N ARG A 37 -10.91 9.90 0.94
CA ARG A 37 -10.98 9.01 -0.23
C ARG A 37 -12.34 8.34 -0.34
N TRP A 38 -12.93 7.86 0.75
CA TRP A 38 -14.28 7.28 0.70
C TRP A 38 -15.32 8.30 0.23
N ILE A 39 -15.22 9.55 0.69
CA ILE A 39 -16.08 10.64 0.20
C ILE A 39 -15.86 10.91 -1.28
N GLU A 40 -14.61 10.89 -1.76
CA GLU A 40 -14.28 11.12 -3.18
C GLU A 40 -14.79 9.98 -4.07
N ILE A 41 -14.73 8.73 -3.61
CA ILE A 41 -15.27 7.56 -4.31
C ILE A 41 -16.79 7.69 -4.45
N GLU A 42 -17.48 8.01 -3.36
CA GLU A 42 -18.93 8.23 -3.35
C GLU A 42 -19.35 9.41 -4.24
N ALA A 43 -18.58 10.50 -4.21
CA ALA A 43 -18.82 11.66 -5.07
C ALA A 43 -18.60 11.33 -6.56
N ALA A 44 -17.60 10.50 -6.85
CA ALA A 44 -17.35 9.96 -8.19
C ALA A 44 -18.53 9.09 -8.65
N LEU A 45 -19.01 8.18 -7.79
CA LEU A 45 -20.19 7.35 -8.06
C LEU A 45 -21.42 8.20 -8.37
N ALA A 46 -21.76 9.18 -7.51
CA ALA A 46 -22.90 10.06 -7.72
C ALA A 46 -22.78 10.86 -9.03
N SER A 47 -21.57 11.29 -9.40
CA SER A 47 -21.33 12.00 -10.66
C SER A 47 -21.64 11.11 -11.86
N VAL A 48 -21.08 9.90 -11.90
CA VAL A 48 -21.29 8.95 -13.01
C VAL A 48 -22.75 8.52 -13.09
N GLN A 49 -23.39 8.28 -11.94
CA GLN A 49 -24.82 8.00 -11.89
C GLN A 49 -25.66 9.14 -12.47
N ALA A 50 -25.28 10.40 -12.25
CA ALA A 50 -25.96 11.53 -12.87
C ALA A 50 -25.71 11.62 -14.38
N ASP A 51 -24.48 11.39 -14.83
CA ASP A 51 -24.12 11.39 -16.25
C ASP A 51 -24.91 10.31 -17.02
N LEU A 52 -25.18 9.17 -16.38
CA LEU A 52 -26.02 8.08 -16.91
C LEU A 52 -27.53 8.28 -16.64
N GLY A 53 -27.94 9.36 -15.98
CA GLY A 53 -29.33 9.61 -15.63
C GLY A 53 -29.96 8.59 -14.67
N ILE A 54 -29.14 7.92 -13.85
CA ILE A 54 -29.59 7.05 -12.74
C ILE A 54 -30.10 7.92 -11.58
N ILE A 55 -29.37 9.00 -11.27
CA ILE A 55 -29.80 10.00 -10.28
C ILE A 55 -29.94 11.37 -10.94
N PRO A 56 -30.73 12.30 -10.37
CA PRO A 56 -30.85 13.64 -10.93
C PRO A 56 -29.52 14.41 -10.87
N ALA A 57 -29.17 15.13 -11.94
CA ALA A 57 -27.93 15.91 -12.00
C ALA A 57 -27.82 16.99 -10.90
N TRP A 58 -28.94 17.51 -10.41
CA TRP A 58 -28.94 18.45 -9.28
C TRP A 58 -28.52 17.80 -7.96
N ALA A 59 -28.85 16.52 -7.75
CA ALA A 59 -28.48 15.79 -6.54
C ALA A 59 -26.97 15.51 -6.54
N ALA A 60 -26.41 15.04 -7.65
CA ALA A 60 -24.97 14.84 -7.80
C ALA A 60 -24.17 16.13 -7.56
N ARG A 61 -24.63 17.29 -8.07
CA ARG A 61 -24.00 18.58 -7.77
C ARG A 61 -23.99 18.89 -6.28
N SER A 62 -25.13 18.76 -5.60
CA SER A 62 -25.22 19.01 -4.16
C SER A 62 -24.32 18.07 -3.34
N ILE A 63 -24.24 16.79 -3.70
CA ILE A 63 -23.35 15.81 -3.06
C ILE A 63 -21.89 16.26 -3.22
N ASN A 64 -21.47 16.56 -4.45
CA ASN A 64 -20.10 16.96 -4.77
C ASN A 64 -19.68 18.28 -4.09
N GLU A 65 -20.59 19.26 -3.97
CA GLU A 65 -20.31 20.53 -3.26
C GLU A 65 -19.95 20.32 -1.77
N LYS A 66 -20.44 19.24 -1.16
CA LYS A 66 -20.19 18.87 0.24
C LYS A 66 -19.19 17.73 0.40
N ALA A 67 -18.56 17.26 -0.69
CA ALA A 67 -17.63 16.13 -0.72
C ALA A 67 -16.23 16.45 -0.14
N HIS A 68 -16.16 17.05 1.04
CA HIS A 68 -14.90 17.39 1.69
C HIS A 68 -15.00 17.35 3.21
N LEU A 69 -14.08 16.64 3.88
CA LEU A 69 -14.09 16.42 5.34
C LEU A 69 -14.14 17.69 6.19
N ARG A 70 -13.70 18.83 5.65
CA ARG A 70 -13.80 20.14 6.31
C ARG A 70 -15.22 20.51 6.76
N TYR A 71 -16.24 19.92 6.13
CA TYR A 71 -17.64 20.15 6.48
C TYR A 71 -18.18 19.22 7.57
N PHE A 72 -17.39 18.23 8.01
CA PHE A 72 -17.83 17.15 8.88
C PHE A 72 -17.37 17.36 10.32
N ASP A 73 -18.24 17.03 11.28
CA ASP A 73 -17.85 16.84 12.67
C ASP A 73 -17.28 15.42 12.84
N LEU A 74 -15.95 15.30 12.79
CA LEU A 74 -15.25 14.02 12.94
C LEU A 74 -15.43 13.41 14.34
N GLY A 75 -15.68 14.23 15.37
CA GLY A 75 -15.96 13.75 16.71
C GLY A 75 -17.30 13.01 16.76
N ALA A 76 -18.33 13.59 16.15
CA ALA A 76 -19.64 12.96 15.99
C ALA A 76 -19.56 11.67 15.14
N VAL A 77 -18.83 11.69 14.03
CA VAL A 77 -18.63 10.49 13.19
C VAL A 77 -17.96 9.37 13.99
N CYS A 78 -16.90 9.67 14.75
CA CYS A 78 -16.21 8.69 15.57
C CYS A 78 -17.13 8.08 16.66
N LYS A 79 -17.95 8.91 17.29
CA LYS A 79 -18.98 8.44 18.25
C LYS A 79 -19.99 7.51 17.56
N GLY A 80 -20.51 7.91 16.40
CA GLY A 80 -21.44 7.10 15.61
C GLY A 80 -20.84 5.75 15.18
N ILE A 81 -19.55 5.69 14.81
CA ILE A 81 -18.87 4.42 14.49
C ILE A 81 -18.86 3.47 15.69
N LYS A 82 -18.57 3.99 16.89
CA LYS A 82 -18.59 3.18 18.12
C LYS A 82 -19.99 2.66 18.46
N GLU A 83 -21.01 3.50 18.26
CA GLU A 83 -22.40 3.15 18.60
C GLU A 83 -23.01 2.17 17.59
N THR A 84 -22.75 2.37 16.29
CA THR A 84 -23.32 1.54 15.21
C THR A 84 -22.49 0.30 14.90
N SER A 85 -21.22 0.26 15.32
CA SER A 85 -20.24 -0.76 14.91
C SER A 85 -20.02 -0.86 13.39
N HIS A 86 -20.42 0.18 12.64
CA HIS A 86 -20.33 0.21 11.19
C HIS A 86 -19.32 1.28 10.76
N SER A 87 -18.33 0.91 9.93
CA SER A 87 -17.18 1.76 9.62
C SER A 87 -17.47 2.93 8.67
N LEU A 88 -18.47 2.81 7.79
CA LEU A 88 -18.79 3.83 6.78
C LEU A 88 -20.08 4.62 7.05
N VAL A 89 -21.17 3.94 7.43
CA VAL A 89 -22.51 4.54 7.61
C VAL A 89 -22.55 5.85 8.40
N PRO A 90 -21.89 5.99 9.57
CA PRO A 90 -21.92 7.26 10.31
C PRO A 90 -21.30 8.44 9.54
N LEU A 91 -20.30 8.16 8.69
CA LEU A 91 -19.73 9.17 7.79
C LEU A 91 -20.75 9.58 6.72
N LEU A 92 -21.47 8.61 6.15
CA LEU A 92 -22.52 8.87 5.15
C LEU A 92 -23.69 9.64 5.76
N GLU A 93 -24.13 9.30 6.98
CA GLU A 93 -25.20 10.01 7.68
C GLU A 93 -24.82 11.46 7.98
N ALA A 94 -23.59 11.68 8.45
CA ALA A 94 -23.07 13.03 8.64
C ALA A 94 -23.06 13.82 7.32
N TRP A 95 -22.71 13.18 6.20
CA TRP A 95 -22.75 13.82 4.88
C TRP A 95 -24.16 14.12 4.39
N ARG A 96 -25.10 13.20 4.57
CA ARG A 96 -26.51 13.36 4.21
C ARG A 96 -27.11 14.60 4.86
N ALA A 97 -26.78 14.83 6.14
CA ALA A 97 -27.24 16.00 6.88
C ALA A 97 -26.66 17.34 6.37
N LEU A 98 -25.57 17.32 5.58
CA LEU A 98 -24.95 18.51 5.00
C LEU A 98 -25.51 18.86 3.61
N CYS A 99 -26.20 17.92 2.96
CA CYS A 99 -26.71 18.10 1.60
C CYS A 99 -28.02 18.88 1.60
N ASP A 100 -28.20 19.72 0.58
CA ASP A 100 -29.44 20.49 0.44
C ASP A 100 -30.56 19.63 -0.16
N ARG A 101 -31.81 19.96 0.20
CA ARG A 101 -33.01 19.22 -0.24
C ARG A 101 -32.89 17.74 0.12
N ASP A 102 -33.49 16.87 -0.69
CA ASP A 102 -33.41 15.42 -0.53
C ASP A 102 -32.21 14.82 -1.28
N ALA A 103 -31.14 15.57 -1.56
CA ALA A 103 -29.98 15.04 -2.30
C ALA A 103 -29.26 13.92 -1.51
N GLY A 104 -29.28 13.98 -0.18
CA GLY A 104 -28.64 12.98 0.68
C GLY A 104 -29.16 11.55 0.47
N GLN A 105 -30.40 11.38 0.00
CA GLN A 105 -30.95 10.03 -0.27
C GLN A 105 -30.21 9.29 -1.38
N PHE A 106 -29.48 10.01 -2.24
CA PHE A 106 -28.71 9.46 -3.35
C PHE A 106 -27.24 9.16 -2.97
N ILE A 107 -26.80 9.51 -1.75
CA ILE A 107 -25.48 9.11 -1.26
C ILE A 107 -25.48 7.59 -1.01
N HIS A 108 -24.47 6.90 -1.53
CA HIS A 108 -24.32 5.44 -1.47
C HIS A 108 -25.41 4.68 -2.25
N PHE A 109 -26.03 5.31 -3.25
CA PHE A 109 -27.12 4.69 -4.01
C PHE A 109 -26.62 3.47 -4.80
N GLY A 110 -27.14 2.30 -4.46
CA GLY A 110 -26.81 1.01 -5.11
C GLY A 110 -25.53 0.33 -4.63
N ALA A 111 -24.61 1.06 -4.01
CA ALA A 111 -23.36 0.52 -3.51
C ALA A 111 -23.54 -0.24 -2.19
N THR A 112 -22.56 -1.09 -1.87
CA THR A 112 -22.36 -1.67 -0.54
C THR A 112 -21.13 -1.06 0.11
N THR A 113 -21.05 -1.12 1.45
CA THR A 113 -19.91 -0.62 2.24
C THR A 113 -18.57 -1.11 1.72
N GLN A 114 -18.51 -2.37 1.29
CA GLN A 114 -17.28 -2.98 0.82
C GLN A 114 -16.82 -2.45 -0.54
N ASP A 115 -17.73 -2.06 -1.45
CA ASP A 115 -17.36 -1.42 -2.73
C ASP A 115 -16.45 -0.20 -2.49
N ILE A 116 -16.85 0.63 -1.53
CA ILE A 116 -16.16 1.88 -1.19
C ILE A 116 -14.83 1.61 -0.47
N GLN A 117 -14.82 0.61 0.42
CA GLN A 117 -13.62 0.27 1.19
C GLN A 117 -12.56 -0.41 0.35
N ASP A 118 -12.95 -1.39 -0.47
CA ASP A 118 -12.04 -2.11 -1.35
C ASP A 118 -11.49 -1.16 -2.43
N THR A 119 -12.34 -0.34 -3.04
CA THR A 119 -11.87 0.72 -3.96
C THR A 119 -10.93 1.71 -3.25
N GLY A 120 -11.22 2.08 -2.00
CA GLY A 120 -10.35 2.93 -1.19
C GLY A 120 -8.99 2.30 -0.92
N GLN A 121 -8.95 1.02 -0.57
CA GLN A 121 -7.73 0.27 -0.33
C GLN A 121 -6.90 0.13 -1.61
N VAL A 122 -7.54 -0.05 -2.77
CA VAL A 122 -6.87 -0.06 -4.08
C VAL A 122 -6.25 1.30 -4.41
N LEU A 123 -6.91 2.41 -4.08
CA LEU A 123 -6.32 3.74 -4.26
C LEU A 123 -5.11 3.95 -3.36
N GLU A 124 -5.12 3.44 -2.12
CA GLU A 124 -3.95 3.44 -1.25
C GLU A 124 -2.81 2.59 -1.85
N ILE A 125 -3.11 1.39 -2.35
CA ILE A 125 -2.13 0.54 -3.06
C ILE A 125 -1.55 1.27 -4.27
N ARG A 126 -2.38 1.94 -5.08
CA ARG A 126 -1.92 2.73 -6.23
C ARG A 126 -0.87 3.74 -5.82
N ASP A 127 -1.14 4.50 -4.77
CA ASP A 127 -0.26 5.56 -4.30
C ASP A 127 1.07 4.97 -3.77
N VAL A 128 1.02 3.81 -3.09
CA VAL A 128 2.22 3.06 -2.65
C VAL A 128 3.03 2.55 -3.84
N LEU A 129 2.38 1.97 -4.85
CA LEU A 129 3.06 1.45 -6.05
C LEU A 129 3.79 2.56 -6.81
N VAL A 130 3.34 3.82 -6.74
CA VAL A 130 4.06 4.97 -7.30
C VAL A 130 5.39 5.19 -6.58
N ILE A 131 5.39 5.16 -5.24
CA ILE A 131 6.59 5.30 -4.40
C ILE A 131 7.56 4.15 -4.69
N VAL A 132 7.09 2.90 -4.58
CA VAL A 132 7.93 1.71 -4.77
C VAL A 132 8.53 1.66 -6.17
N LYS A 133 7.77 2.03 -7.20
CA LYS A 133 8.29 2.10 -8.57
C LYS A 133 9.43 3.12 -8.68
N ARG A 134 9.22 4.35 -8.18
CA ARG A 134 10.22 5.41 -8.19
C ARG A 134 11.52 4.95 -7.52
N ASP A 135 11.39 4.30 -6.37
CA ASP A 135 12.53 3.92 -5.54
C ASP A 135 13.28 2.71 -6.11
N ILE A 136 12.59 1.72 -6.69
CA ILE A 136 13.22 0.63 -7.44
C ILE A 136 13.99 1.18 -8.66
N GLU A 137 13.44 2.13 -9.41
CA GLU A 137 14.13 2.76 -10.55
C GLU A 137 15.35 3.58 -10.10
N ALA A 138 15.31 4.19 -8.91
CA ALA A 138 16.46 4.85 -8.31
C ALA A 138 17.54 3.84 -7.89
N ILE A 139 17.15 2.74 -7.22
CA ILE A 139 18.05 1.65 -6.82
C ILE A 139 18.74 1.05 -8.05
N LEU A 140 17.99 0.74 -9.12
CA LEU A 140 18.55 0.22 -10.36
C LEU A 140 19.63 1.15 -10.94
N ARG A 141 19.35 2.45 -11.03
CA ARG A 141 20.34 3.44 -11.52
C ARG A 141 21.60 3.49 -10.65
N LEU A 142 21.44 3.44 -9.32
CA LEU A 142 22.58 3.42 -8.40
C LEU A 142 23.40 2.14 -8.55
N LEU A 143 22.75 0.98 -8.62
CA LEU A 143 23.42 -0.30 -8.81
C LEU A 143 24.14 -0.37 -10.14
N MET A 144 23.55 0.13 -11.22
CA MET A 144 24.20 0.22 -12.54
C MET A 144 25.48 1.07 -12.48
N GLY A 145 25.41 2.26 -11.87
CA GLY A 145 26.58 3.11 -11.70
C GLY A 145 27.68 2.46 -10.84
N LEU A 146 27.30 1.70 -9.80
CA LEU A 146 28.27 0.94 -8.99
C LEU A 146 28.87 -0.24 -9.75
N ALA A 147 28.07 -0.98 -10.52
CA ALA A 147 28.54 -2.10 -11.33
C ALA A 147 29.56 -1.65 -12.37
N GLU A 148 29.31 -0.53 -13.05
CA GLU A 148 30.25 0.08 -14.00
C GLU A 148 31.53 0.54 -13.30
N ARG A 149 31.39 1.27 -12.18
CA ARG A 149 32.53 1.80 -11.43
C ARG A 149 33.46 0.70 -10.91
N TYR A 150 32.90 -0.43 -10.50
CA TYR A 150 33.63 -1.53 -9.88
C TYR A 150 33.77 -2.75 -10.79
N MET A 151 33.59 -2.58 -12.11
CA MET A 151 33.61 -3.64 -13.10
C MET A 151 34.92 -4.46 -13.07
N ASP A 152 36.05 -3.79 -12.89
CA ASP A 152 37.39 -4.39 -12.90
C ASP A 152 37.98 -4.61 -11.49
N VAL A 153 37.24 -4.29 -10.43
CA VAL A 153 37.72 -4.49 -9.06
C VAL A 153 37.62 -5.96 -8.71
N VAL A 154 38.77 -6.64 -8.65
CA VAL A 154 38.85 -8.06 -8.30
C VAL A 154 38.46 -8.27 -6.84
N THR A 155 37.63 -9.29 -6.60
CA THR A 155 37.21 -9.75 -5.27
C THR A 155 37.20 -11.28 -5.23
N ILE A 156 37.29 -11.87 -4.04
CA ILE A 156 37.19 -13.32 -3.91
C ILE A 156 35.72 -13.77 -4.01
N GLY A 157 35.45 -14.76 -4.87
CA GLY A 157 34.16 -15.43 -4.91
C GLY A 157 33.94 -16.27 -3.64
N ARG A 158 32.69 -16.39 -3.19
CA ARG A 158 32.34 -17.17 -2.00
C ARG A 158 31.20 -18.13 -2.29
N THR A 159 31.43 -19.43 -2.11
CA THR A 159 30.42 -20.50 -2.24
C THR A 159 30.40 -21.34 -0.97
N HIS A 160 29.24 -21.65 -0.40
CA HIS A 160 29.15 -22.29 0.93
C HIS A 160 29.92 -21.53 2.03
N ALA A 161 29.98 -20.19 1.91
CA ALA A 161 30.80 -19.32 2.75
C ALA A 161 32.32 -19.64 2.75
N GLN A 162 32.83 -20.35 1.74
CA GLN A 162 34.26 -20.62 1.52
C GLN A 162 34.78 -19.85 0.31
N HIS A 163 36.07 -19.53 0.29
CA HIS A 163 36.73 -18.94 -0.88
C HIS A 163 36.63 -19.86 -2.09
N ALA A 164 36.25 -19.28 -3.23
CA ALA A 164 36.12 -19.95 -4.52
C ALA A 164 37.08 -19.28 -5.54
N LEU A 165 36.66 -19.18 -6.81
CA LEU A 165 37.44 -18.49 -7.83
C LEU A 165 37.39 -16.96 -7.65
N PRO A 166 38.43 -16.23 -8.08
CA PRO A 166 38.36 -14.78 -8.22
C PRO A 166 37.22 -14.34 -9.14
N MET A 167 36.58 -13.24 -8.79
CA MET A 167 35.55 -12.57 -9.59
C MET A 167 35.74 -11.05 -9.52
N THR A 168 34.81 -10.25 -10.03
CA THR A 168 34.83 -8.79 -9.82
C THR A 168 33.65 -8.33 -8.97
N LEU A 169 33.84 -7.23 -8.24
CA LEU A 169 32.77 -6.61 -7.46
C LEU A 169 31.63 -6.14 -8.38
N GLY A 170 31.95 -5.62 -9.56
CA GLY A 170 30.96 -5.28 -10.58
C GLY A 170 30.10 -6.47 -11.01
N LEU A 171 30.69 -7.66 -11.17
CA LEU A 171 29.92 -8.89 -11.45
C LEU A 171 28.97 -9.25 -10.31
N LYS A 172 29.39 -9.09 -9.05
CA LYS A 172 28.50 -9.30 -7.88
C LYS A 172 27.30 -8.35 -7.92
N ILE A 173 27.54 -7.08 -8.23
CA ILE A 173 26.50 -6.05 -8.32
C ILE A 173 25.60 -6.28 -9.53
N ALA A 174 26.14 -6.75 -10.67
CA ALA A 174 25.36 -7.11 -11.85
C ALA A 174 24.30 -8.17 -11.55
N VAL A 175 24.62 -9.17 -10.71
CA VAL A 175 23.64 -10.15 -10.23
C VAL A 175 22.51 -9.49 -9.43
N TRP A 176 22.82 -8.47 -8.64
CA TRP A 176 21.79 -7.71 -7.91
C TRP A 176 20.91 -6.89 -8.86
N ILE A 177 21.49 -6.24 -9.87
CA ILE A 177 20.75 -5.49 -10.90
C ILE A 177 19.74 -6.39 -11.59
N ASP A 178 20.18 -7.56 -12.05
CA ASP A 178 19.33 -8.54 -12.74
C ASP A 178 18.15 -9.02 -11.86
N GLU A 179 18.39 -9.22 -10.56
CA GLU A 179 17.34 -9.62 -9.63
C GLU A 179 16.34 -8.47 -9.33
N VAL A 180 16.84 -7.25 -9.13
CA VAL A 180 16.01 -6.06 -8.94
C VAL A 180 15.22 -5.71 -10.21
N TRP A 181 15.79 -5.94 -11.39
CA TRP A 181 15.09 -5.75 -12.66
C TRP A 181 13.88 -6.68 -12.80
N ARG A 182 14.04 -7.98 -12.50
CA ARG A 182 12.89 -8.89 -12.46
C ARG A 182 11.83 -8.45 -11.43
N ASN A 183 12.24 -7.87 -10.31
CA ASN A 183 11.30 -7.31 -9.34
C ASN A 183 10.56 -6.07 -9.88
N HIS A 184 11.23 -5.23 -10.66
CA HIS A 184 10.57 -4.14 -11.39
C HIS A 184 9.53 -4.69 -12.38
N GLU A 185 9.86 -5.74 -13.15
CA GLU A 185 8.90 -6.40 -14.06
C GLU A 185 7.70 -6.98 -13.29
N ARG A 186 7.94 -7.64 -12.14
CA ARG A 186 6.87 -8.13 -11.25
C ARG A 186 5.98 -7.00 -10.75
N LEU A 187 6.56 -5.88 -10.31
CA LEU A 187 5.83 -4.70 -9.85
C LEU A 187 4.91 -4.17 -10.95
N MET A 188 5.43 -4.04 -12.17
CA MET A 188 4.65 -3.55 -13.31
C MET A 188 3.52 -4.53 -13.66
N ALA A 189 3.79 -5.84 -13.68
CA ALA A 189 2.77 -6.85 -13.94
C ALA A 189 1.68 -6.88 -12.83
N CYS A 190 2.08 -6.76 -11.57
CA CYS A 190 1.19 -6.68 -10.41
C CYS A 190 0.26 -5.47 -10.54
N LYS A 191 0.82 -4.28 -10.83
CA LYS A 191 0.06 -3.04 -11.03
C LYS A 191 -1.09 -3.22 -12.02
N GLU A 192 -0.87 -3.93 -13.11
CA GLU A 192 -1.88 -4.16 -14.15
C GLU A 192 -3.06 -5.01 -13.68
N ARG A 193 -2.89 -5.83 -12.63
CA ARG A 193 -3.93 -6.68 -12.07
C ARG A 193 -4.55 -6.06 -10.81
N VAL A 194 -3.77 -5.52 -9.89
CA VAL A 194 -4.30 -5.12 -8.58
C VAL A 194 -5.08 -3.80 -8.60
N LEU A 195 -4.85 -2.95 -9.61
CA LEU A 195 -5.48 -1.62 -9.69
C LEU A 195 -6.83 -1.63 -10.41
N VAL A 196 -7.82 -2.29 -9.79
CA VAL A 196 -9.21 -2.33 -10.26
C VAL A 196 -10.16 -1.73 -9.23
N SER A 197 -11.24 -1.07 -9.68
CA SER A 197 -12.29 -0.62 -8.75
C SER A 197 -13.14 -1.80 -8.26
N GLU A 198 -13.91 -1.61 -7.19
CA GLU A 198 -15.00 -2.50 -6.78
C GLU A 198 -16.31 -1.72 -6.71
N LEU A 199 -17.32 -2.18 -7.46
CA LEU A 199 -18.66 -1.57 -7.48
C LEU A 199 -19.68 -2.59 -7.98
N PHE A 200 -20.01 -3.58 -7.13
CA PHE A 200 -20.97 -4.62 -7.52
C PHE A 200 -22.16 -4.78 -6.57
N GLY A 201 -22.29 -3.90 -5.58
CA GLY A 201 -23.44 -3.89 -4.66
C GLY A 201 -23.38 -5.05 -3.66
N GLY A 202 -24.53 -5.43 -3.09
CA GLY A 202 -24.59 -6.28 -1.91
C GLY A 202 -23.95 -7.68 -2.05
N VAL A 203 -24.16 -8.33 -3.20
CA VAL A 203 -23.76 -9.73 -3.47
C VAL A 203 -23.18 -9.93 -4.87
N GLY A 204 -22.67 -8.87 -5.50
CA GLY A 204 -21.99 -8.98 -6.79
C GLY A 204 -22.89 -8.86 -8.04
N THR A 205 -24.20 -8.72 -7.88
CA THR A 205 -25.19 -8.77 -8.98
C THR A 205 -25.52 -7.41 -9.60
N MET A 206 -25.12 -6.30 -8.96
CA MET A 206 -25.44 -4.93 -9.38
C MET A 206 -26.95 -4.60 -9.46
N ASP A 207 -27.82 -5.40 -8.87
CA ASP A 207 -29.29 -5.24 -8.89
C ASP A 207 -29.76 -3.92 -8.25
N ALA A 208 -29.00 -3.42 -7.26
CA ALA A 208 -29.31 -2.17 -6.59
C ALA A 208 -29.02 -0.91 -7.45
N PHE A 209 -28.34 -1.06 -8.61
CA PHE A 209 -28.08 0.05 -9.55
C PHE A 209 -29.11 0.14 -10.69
N GLY A 210 -29.98 -0.85 -10.84
CA GLY A 210 -30.94 -0.96 -11.94
C GLY A 210 -31.17 -2.42 -12.35
N ASP A 211 -31.42 -2.65 -13.64
CA ASP A 211 -31.59 -4.02 -14.14
C ASP A 211 -30.27 -4.81 -13.96
N ALA A 212 -30.32 -5.90 -13.19
CA ALA A 212 -29.15 -6.74 -12.91
C ALA A 212 -28.44 -7.15 -14.21
N PHE A 213 -27.12 -6.92 -14.29
CA PHE A 213 -26.30 -7.13 -15.49
C PHE A 213 -26.75 -6.44 -16.79
N GLY A 214 -27.54 -5.37 -16.70
CA GLY A 214 -27.87 -4.53 -17.86
C GLY A 214 -26.65 -3.79 -18.41
N GLU A 215 -26.67 -3.44 -19.70
CA GLU A 215 -25.60 -2.67 -20.38
C GLU A 215 -25.25 -1.39 -19.61
N LYS A 216 -26.24 -0.74 -19.01
CA LYS A 216 -26.09 0.48 -18.20
C LYS A 216 -25.26 0.27 -16.93
N ASN A 217 -25.33 -0.90 -16.30
CA ASN A 217 -24.54 -1.23 -15.12
C ASN A 217 -23.07 -1.47 -15.48
N LEU A 218 -22.82 -2.11 -16.63
CA LEU A 218 -21.46 -2.26 -17.15
C LEU A 218 -20.85 -0.90 -17.55
N GLU A 219 -21.66 -0.01 -18.14
CA GLU A 219 -21.25 1.35 -18.46
C GLU A 219 -20.97 2.17 -17.18
N LEU A 220 -21.81 2.04 -16.15
CA LEU A 220 -21.59 2.64 -14.82
C LEU A 220 -20.25 2.21 -14.23
N LEU A 221 -19.98 0.90 -14.20
CA LEU A 221 -18.72 0.36 -13.68
C LEU A 221 -17.53 0.90 -14.47
N SER A 222 -17.59 0.88 -15.81
CA SER A 222 -16.51 1.39 -16.67
C SER A 222 -16.22 2.87 -16.40
N GLN A 223 -17.24 3.73 -16.45
CA GLN A 223 -17.08 5.17 -16.24
C GLN A 223 -16.65 5.49 -14.80
N PHE A 224 -17.11 4.72 -13.81
CA PHE A 224 -16.67 4.84 -12.42
C PHE A 224 -15.18 4.49 -12.26
N SER A 225 -14.73 3.37 -12.83
CA SER A 225 -13.32 2.98 -12.84
C SER A 225 -12.45 4.06 -13.49
N ASP A 226 -12.85 4.54 -14.67
CA ASP A 226 -12.13 5.57 -15.42
C ASP A 226 -12.01 6.88 -14.63
N LYS A 227 -13.11 7.30 -13.98
CA LYS A 227 -13.13 8.50 -13.16
C LYS A 227 -12.15 8.44 -11.99
N LEU A 228 -11.94 7.25 -11.42
CA LEU A 228 -10.98 6.99 -10.35
C LEU A 228 -9.57 6.64 -10.86
N LYS A 229 -9.37 6.58 -12.19
CA LYS A 229 -8.13 6.14 -12.85
C LYS A 229 -7.73 4.72 -12.44
N LEU A 230 -8.73 3.86 -12.28
CA LEU A 230 -8.59 2.43 -12.02
C LEU A 230 -9.08 1.65 -13.24
N LYS A 231 -8.67 0.38 -13.33
CA LYS A 231 -9.21 -0.52 -14.34
C LYS A 231 -10.59 -1.04 -13.94
N THR A 232 -11.39 -1.34 -14.95
CA THR A 232 -12.67 -2.03 -14.80
C THR A 232 -12.42 -3.52 -14.58
N PRO A 233 -12.82 -4.11 -13.45
CA PRO A 233 -12.76 -5.56 -13.27
C PRO A 233 -13.80 -6.26 -14.15
N LEU A 234 -13.57 -7.54 -14.44
CA LEU A 234 -14.51 -8.35 -15.22
C LEU A 234 -15.76 -8.74 -14.43
N THR A 235 -15.64 -8.87 -13.10
CA THR A 235 -16.70 -9.28 -12.19
C THR A 235 -16.36 -8.85 -10.77
N ALA A 236 -17.34 -9.01 -9.86
CA ALA A 236 -17.18 -8.74 -8.44
C ALA A 236 -16.01 -9.53 -7.84
N TRP A 237 -15.29 -8.90 -6.91
CA TRP A 237 -14.17 -9.51 -6.23
C TRP A 237 -14.22 -9.34 -4.71
N HIS A 238 -15.40 -9.03 -4.15
CA HIS A 238 -15.65 -8.96 -2.70
C HIS A 238 -15.02 -10.11 -1.90
N ALA A 239 -15.13 -11.35 -2.38
CA ALA A 239 -14.53 -12.55 -1.78
C ALA A 239 -13.27 -13.08 -2.51
N ALA A 240 -12.87 -12.46 -3.63
CA ALA A 240 -11.69 -12.86 -4.40
C ALA A 240 -10.48 -11.99 -4.01
N ARG A 241 -9.79 -12.40 -2.95
CA ARG A 241 -8.71 -11.62 -2.32
C ARG A 241 -7.31 -11.91 -2.89
N ASP A 242 -7.23 -12.60 -4.02
CA ASP A 242 -5.97 -12.94 -4.70
C ASP A 242 -5.21 -11.68 -5.14
N ARG A 243 -5.89 -10.58 -5.46
CA ARG A 243 -5.25 -9.29 -5.79
C ARG A 243 -4.49 -8.69 -4.61
N SER A 244 -5.08 -8.74 -3.41
CA SER A 244 -4.42 -8.31 -2.18
C SER A 244 -3.24 -9.20 -1.83
N ALA A 245 -3.40 -10.53 -1.96
CA ALA A 245 -2.31 -11.49 -1.78
C ALA A 245 -1.17 -11.30 -2.81
N GLU A 246 -1.50 -10.98 -4.06
CA GLU A 246 -0.52 -10.66 -5.11
C GLU A 246 0.28 -9.41 -4.77
N PHE A 247 -0.38 -8.34 -4.31
CA PHE A 247 0.32 -7.13 -3.86
C PHE A 247 1.30 -7.44 -2.72
N LEU A 248 0.83 -8.11 -1.66
CA LEU A 248 1.64 -8.44 -0.49
C LEU A 248 2.82 -9.35 -0.83
N SER A 249 2.60 -10.36 -1.67
CA SER A 249 3.67 -11.27 -2.12
C SER A 249 4.68 -10.59 -3.02
N THR A 250 4.24 -9.65 -3.89
CA THR A 250 5.14 -8.84 -4.71
C THR A 250 6.03 -7.97 -3.83
N MET A 251 5.48 -7.33 -2.79
CA MET A 251 6.27 -6.55 -1.83
C MET A 251 7.27 -7.43 -1.07
N ALA A 252 6.86 -8.65 -0.67
CA ALA A 252 7.76 -9.60 -0.01
C ALA A 252 8.92 -10.06 -0.90
N MET A 253 8.68 -10.25 -2.21
CA MET A 253 9.74 -10.58 -3.18
C MET A 253 10.73 -9.43 -3.33
N ILE A 254 10.23 -8.20 -3.48
CA ILE A 254 11.07 -6.99 -3.56
C ILE A 254 11.92 -6.87 -2.30
N SER A 255 11.29 -6.88 -1.11
CA SER A 255 12.00 -6.72 0.15
C SER A 255 12.98 -7.86 0.42
N GLY A 256 12.67 -9.08 -0.03
CA GLY A 256 13.55 -10.25 0.10
C GLY A 256 14.86 -10.06 -0.67
N THR A 257 14.79 -9.57 -1.92
CA THR A 257 15.98 -9.23 -2.70
C THR A 257 16.79 -8.11 -2.05
N LEU A 258 16.14 -7.05 -1.54
CA LEU A 258 16.84 -5.97 -0.84
C LEU A 258 17.52 -6.45 0.45
N ALA A 259 16.86 -7.30 1.22
CA ALA A 259 17.44 -7.90 2.42
C ALA A 259 18.62 -8.82 2.12
N LYS A 260 18.59 -9.57 1.01
CA LYS A 260 19.75 -10.35 0.54
C LYS A 260 20.94 -9.43 0.26
N ILE A 261 20.73 -8.32 -0.45
CA ILE A 261 21.78 -7.35 -0.76
C ILE A 261 22.34 -6.74 0.53
N ALA A 262 21.46 -6.31 1.43
CA ALA A 262 21.82 -5.74 2.71
C ALA A 262 22.63 -6.73 3.59
N ASP A 263 22.21 -7.99 3.68
CA ASP A 263 22.93 -9.00 4.47
C ASP A 263 24.30 -9.34 3.87
N GLU A 264 24.43 -9.31 2.54
CA GLU A 264 25.73 -9.45 1.86
C GLU A 264 26.65 -8.27 2.19
N ILE A 265 26.16 -7.02 2.13
CA ILE A 265 26.93 -5.83 2.53
C ILE A 265 27.39 -5.95 3.99
N ARG A 266 26.49 -6.33 4.89
CA ARG A 266 26.79 -6.58 6.31
C ARG A 266 27.84 -7.68 6.49
N SER A 267 27.82 -8.73 5.68
CA SER A 267 28.80 -9.82 5.73
C SER A 267 30.18 -9.37 5.26
N LEU A 268 30.23 -8.59 4.17
CA LEU A 268 31.46 -8.05 3.60
C LEU A 268 32.07 -6.93 4.45
N SER A 269 31.28 -6.26 5.29
CA SER A 269 31.74 -5.21 6.21
C SER A 269 32.30 -5.72 7.53
N ARG A 270 32.28 -7.03 7.77
CA ARG A 270 32.86 -7.64 8.98
C ARG A 270 34.36 -7.36 9.05
N SER A 271 34.89 -7.22 10.26
CA SER A 271 36.32 -6.94 10.48
C SER A 271 37.26 -7.96 9.83
N GLU A 272 36.84 -9.21 9.72
CA GLU A 272 37.59 -10.30 9.10
C GLU A 272 37.62 -10.21 7.56
N THR A 273 36.67 -9.49 6.95
CA THR A 273 36.54 -9.32 5.49
C THR A 273 36.95 -7.92 5.06
N GLY A 274 36.31 -6.88 5.61
CA GLY A 274 36.67 -5.48 5.40
C GLY A 274 36.60 -5.00 3.94
N GLU A 275 35.76 -5.60 3.10
CA GLU A 275 35.72 -5.32 1.65
C GLU A 275 34.81 -4.15 1.30
N VAL A 276 33.73 -3.93 2.05
CA VAL A 276 32.76 -2.83 1.84
C VAL A 276 32.29 -2.27 3.18
N GLU A 277 31.79 -1.04 3.18
CA GLU A 277 31.14 -0.43 4.35
C GLU A 277 29.95 0.42 3.94
N GLU A 278 29.01 0.63 4.87
CA GLU A 278 27.98 1.66 4.71
C GLU A 278 28.61 3.07 4.74
N PRO A 279 27.95 4.07 4.12
CA PRO A 279 28.33 5.46 4.28
C PRO A 279 28.46 5.86 5.76
N PHE A 280 29.60 6.47 6.09
CA PHE A 280 29.91 6.98 7.42
C PHE A 280 30.26 8.46 7.34
N GLN A 281 29.43 9.29 7.97
CA GLN A 281 29.58 10.74 7.97
C GLN A 281 29.99 11.28 9.34
N MET A 282 30.62 12.46 9.36
CA MET A 282 30.99 13.13 10.60
C MET A 282 29.76 13.33 11.49
N GLY A 283 29.86 12.93 12.76
CA GLY A 283 28.76 12.97 13.72
C GLY A 283 27.92 11.68 13.83
N LYS A 284 28.04 10.73 12.90
CA LYS A 284 27.46 9.38 13.08
C LYS A 284 28.26 8.66 14.17
N ILE A 285 27.58 8.16 15.20
CA ILE A 285 28.20 7.36 16.27
C ILE A 285 28.08 5.89 15.88
N GLY A 286 29.21 5.24 15.55
CA GLY A 286 29.20 3.81 15.23
C GLY A 286 29.10 2.90 16.47
N SER A 287 29.60 3.37 17.61
CA SER A 287 29.45 2.70 18.90
C SER A 287 29.62 3.71 20.03
N SER A 288 28.87 3.54 21.11
CA SER A 288 28.96 4.40 22.30
C SER A 288 30.29 4.25 23.04
N THR A 289 31.01 3.13 22.87
CA THR A 289 32.21 2.80 23.66
C THR A 289 33.45 2.53 22.82
N MET A 290 33.29 2.25 21.51
CA MET A 290 34.38 1.79 20.65
C MET A 290 34.50 2.69 19.43
N PRO A 291 35.43 3.68 19.43
CA PRO A 291 35.56 4.66 18.34
C PRO A 291 35.82 4.07 16.94
N HIS A 292 36.45 2.90 16.89
CA HIS A 292 36.74 2.18 15.64
C HIS A 292 35.56 1.35 15.13
N LYS A 293 34.54 1.07 15.96
CA LYS A 293 33.45 0.14 15.63
C LYS A 293 32.41 0.86 14.78
N ARG A 294 32.22 0.39 13.55
CA ARG A 294 31.20 0.87 12.61
C ARG A 294 30.18 -0.24 12.36
N ASN A 295 28.92 -0.01 12.75
CA ASN A 295 27.85 -0.98 12.55
C ASN A 295 27.10 -0.68 11.24
N PRO A 296 26.75 -1.71 10.45
CA PRO A 296 25.90 -1.57 9.27
C PRO A 296 24.41 -1.57 9.64
N GLU A 297 23.99 -0.61 10.47
CA GLU A 297 22.63 -0.56 11.03
C GLU A 297 21.54 -0.38 9.97
N MET A 298 21.84 0.30 8.85
CA MET A 298 20.84 0.47 7.77
C MET A 298 20.57 -0.86 7.08
N CYS A 299 21.61 -1.65 6.80
CA CYS A 299 21.48 -3.00 6.25
C CYS A 299 20.72 -3.93 7.20
N GLU A 300 21.02 -3.85 8.50
CA GLU A 300 20.29 -4.62 9.52
C GLU A 300 18.80 -4.25 9.54
N GLN A 301 18.48 -2.95 9.43
CA GLN A 301 17.10 -2.48 9.38
C GLN A 301 16.35 -2.99 8.15
N VAL A 302 16.97 -2.95 6.95
CA VAL A 302 16.37 -3.51 5.72
C VAL A 302 16.03 -5.00 5.90
N VAL A 303 16.90 -5.77 6.55
CA VAL A 303 16.64 -7.19 6.84
C VAL A 303 15.46 -7.37 7.81
N VAL A 304 15.32 -6.50 8.81
CA VAL A 304 14.18 -6.51 9.75
C VAL A 304 12.87 -6.23 9.01
N LEU A 305 12.81 -5.15 8.21
CA LEU A 305 11.61 -4.77 7.47
C LEU A 305 11.16 -5.86 6.50
N ALA A 306 12.10 -6.46 5.77
CA ALA A 306 11.80 -7.57 4.86
C ALA A 306 11.20 -8.80 5.57
N ARG A 307 11.61 -9.07 6.81
CA ARG A 307 11.04 -10.18 7.60
C ARG A 307 9.60 -9.89 8.02
N LEU A 308 9.29 -8.65 8.39
CA LEU A 308 7.94 -8.21 8.74
C LEU A 308 7.02 -8.26 7.51
N ILE A 309 7.46 -7.71 6.38
CA ILE A 309 6.73 -7.75 5.10
C ILE A 309 6.43 -9.20 4.70
N ARG A 310 7.42 -10.10 4.79
CA ARG A 310 7.22 -11.53 4.47
C ARG A 310 6.16 -12.19 5.38
N ALA A 311 6.12 -11.84 6.67
CA ALA A 311 5.11 -12.36 7.58
C ALA A 311 3.70 -11.90 7.17
N ASN A 312 3.55 -10.63 6.79
CA ASN A 312 2.28 -10.09 6.27
C ASN A 312 1.84 -10.74 4.96
N ALA A 313 2.78 -11.09 4.07
CA ALA A 313 2.44 -11.85 2.85
C ALA A 313 1.85 -13.23 3.16
N GLY A 314 2.34 -13.90 4.21
CA GLY A 314 1.74 -15.14 4.71
C GLY A 314 0.27 -14.94 5.10
N LEU A 315 -0.03 -13.88 5.85
CA LEU A 315 -1.40 -13.52 6.21
C LEU A 315 -2.26 -13.13 4.99
N GLY A 316 -1.64 -12.55 3.95
CA GLY A 316 -2.31 -12.27 2.68
C GLY A 316 -2.86 -13.53 2.01
N PHE A 317 -2.10 -14.63 2.03
CA PHE A 317 -2.56 -15.92 1.50
C PHE A 317 -3.68 -16.52 2.37
N GLU A 318 -3.59 -16.42 3.70
CA GLU A 318 -4.68 -16.84 4.59
C GLU A 318 -5.97 -16.03 4.34
N GLY A 319 -5.83 -14.74 4.03
CA GLY A 319 -6.94 -13.85 3.67
C GLY A 319 -7.68 -14.23 2.37
N MET A 320 -7.13 -15.15 1.56
CA MET A 320 -7.83 -15.68 0.38
C MET A 320 -8.94 -16.66 0.74
N ILE A 321 -8.91 -17.25 1.93
CA ILE A 321 -9.92 -18.21 2.39
C ILE A 321 -11.14 -17.42 2.89
N ASN A 322 -12.16 -17.30 2.03
CA ASN A 322 -13.38 -16.53 2.31
C ASN A 322 -14.62 -17.44 2.31
N GLU A 323 -15.62 -17.05 3.10
CA GLU A 323 -16.96 -17.66 3.06
C GLU A 323 -17.86 -16.92 2.05
N HIS A 324 -18.36 -17.67 1.06
CA HIS A 324 -19.38 -17.21 0.11
C HIS A 324 -19.00 -15.91 -0.61
N GLU A 325 -19.97 -15.05 -0.93
CA GLU A 325 -19.78 -13.83 -1.73
C GLU A 325 -19.18 -12.68 -0.92
N ARG A 326 -19.09 -12.77 0.42
CA ARG A 326 -18.54 -11.72 1.26
C ARG A 326 -18.12 -12.19 2.66
N ASP A 327 -16.83 -12.04 2.98
CA ASP A 327 -16.30 -12.30 4.31
C ASP A 327 -15.48 -11.12 4.83
N TYR A 328 -16.01 -10.43 5.84
CA TYR A 328 -15.39 -9.24 6.39
C TYR A 328 -14.12 -9.54 7.21
N ARG A 329 -13.87 -10.80 7.59
CA ARG A 329 -12.63 -11.19 8.27
C ARG A 329 -11.42 -10.91 7.39
N ALA A 330 -11.51 -11.21 6.10
CA ALA A 330 -10.45 -10.93 5.13
C ALA A 330 -10.21 -9.43 4.97
N VAL A 331 -11.29 -8.65 4.81
CA VAL A 331 -11.20 -7.18 4.68
C VAL A 331 -10.50 -6.55 5.89
N ARG A 332 -10.86 -6.98 7.11
CA ARG A 332 -10.24 -6.47 8.34
C ARG A 332 -8.78 -6.89 8.49
N LEU A 333 -8.44 -8.10 8.07
CA LEU A 333 -7.06 -8.57 8.04
C LEU A 333 -6.21 -7.70 7.09
N GLU A 334 -6.75 -7.41 5.91
CA GLU A 334 -6.08 -6.60 4.88
C GLU A 334 -5.83 -5.16 5.29
N TRP A 335 -6.74 -4.54 6.05
CA TRP A 335 -6.54 -3.18 6.57
C TRP A 335 -5.26 -3.07 7.40
N VAL A 336 -4.86 -4.15 8.08
CA VAL A 336 -3.60 -4.22 8.82
C VAL A 336 -2.46 -4.60 7.90
N THR A 337 -2.57 -5.72 7.19
CA THR A 337 -1.44 -6.30 6.45
C THR A 337 -1.00 -5.45 5.27
N ILE A 338 -1.94 -4.82 4.54
CA ILE A 338 -1.63 -3.93 3.41
C ILE A 338 -1.01 -2.64 3.93
N THR A 339 -1.58 -2.05 4.99
CA THR A 339 -1.05 -0.83 5.61
C THR A 339 0.37 -1.06 6.11
N ASP A 340 0.59 -2.06 6.97
CA ASP A 340 1.91 -2.33 7.55
C ASP A 340 2.95 -2.67 6.48
N THR A 341 2.60 -3.53 5.52
CA THR A 341 3.49 -3.87 4.40
C THR A 341 3.87 -2.63 3.59
N SER A 342 2.90 -1.76 3.31
CA SER A 342 3.13 -0.54 2.55
C SER A 342 3.98 0.47 3.32
N LEU A 343 3.80 0.57 4.63
CA LEU A 343 4.63 1.43 5.48
C LEU A 343 6.08 0.91 5.51
N PHE A 344 6.26 -0.39 5.72
CA PHE A 344 7.58 -1.03 5.82
C PHE A 344 8.33 -1.09 4.51
N VAL A 345 7.68 -1.29 3.37
CA VAL A 345 8.38 -1.36 2.06
C VAL A 345 8.87 0.02 1.60
N CYS A 346 8.21 1.08 2.08
CA CYS A 346 8.58 2.47 1.81
C CYS A 346 9.56 3.05 2.84
N GLY A 347 9.87 2.32 3.91
CA GLY A 347 10.88 2.68 4.92
C GLY A 347 12.22 2.07 4.58
#